data_AF-A0A2A2K4G0-F1
#
_entry.id   AF-A0A2A2K4G0-F1
#
_cell.length_a   1.000
_cell.length_b   1.000
_cell.length_c   1.000
_cell.angle_alpha   90.00
_cell.angle_beta   90.00
_cell.angle_gamma   90.00
#
_symmetry.space_group_name_H-M   'P 1'
#
loop_
_entity.id
_entity.type
_entity.pdbx_description
1 polymer ?
#
loop_
_entity_poly.entity_id
_entity_poly.type
_entity_poly.pdbx_seq_one_letter_code
_entity_poly.pdbx_strand_id
1 'polypeptide(L)'
;MGSLFDYRDGGPEGLTVMVDYYTEDGTANAGSDYIPVKGTLTFYPEDKHQKINIEIVDDDVFEEDEHFYLHLRNLRVRTKDGLILDPSRIGGLPVAQLEMPATATIMILDDDHAGVFQFEHDHFQVVENCGHLQLKVQRHSGARGKVVIPYRTCDGTALGDKHFESKEGELVFDDNQTE
;
A
#
# COMPACT_ATOMS: atom_id res chain seq x y z
N MET A 1 6.11 -2.17 6.37
CA MET A 1 6.07 -3.64 6.63
C MET A 1 4.64 -4.15 6.47
N GLY A 2 4.31 -4.72 5.30
CA GLY A 2 3.07 -5.45 5.11
C GLY A 2 3.19 -6.84 5.75
N SER A 3 2.17 -7.30 6.46
CA SER A 3 2.07 -8.68 6.94
C SER A 3 0.84 -9.32 6.33
N LEU A 4 1.02 -10.38 5.54
CA LEU A 4 -0.09 -11.22 5.11
C LEU A 4 -0.31 -12.32 6.16
N PHE A 5 -1.58 -12.54 6.51
CA PHE A 5 -1.99 -13.62 7.40
C PHE A 5 -2.54 -14.77 6.57
N ASP A 6 -2.03 -15.97 6.80
CA ASP A 6 -2.64 -17.22 6.32
C ASP A 6 -3.49 -17.84 7.45
N TYR A 7 -4.64 -18.44 7.11
CA TYR A 7 -5.64 -18.92 8.09
C TYR A 7 -5.85 -20.44 7.98
N ARG A 8 -5.94 -21.11 9.12
CA ARG A 8 -6.30 -22.53 9.22
C ARG A 8 -7.65 -22.71 9.94
N ASP A 9 -8.63 -23.31 9.27
CA ASP A 9 -9.96 -23.64 9.84
C ASP A 9 -10.06 -25.09 10.36
N GLY A 10 -9.17 -25.48 11.28
CA GLY A 10 -9.19 -26.79 11.95
C GLY A 10 -8.25 -27.87 11.38
N GLY A 11 -8.48 -29.13 11.77
CA GLY A 11 -7.74 -30.33 11.33
C GLY A 11 -7.55 -31.38 12.44
N PRO A 12 -7.23 -32.65 12.12
CA PRO A 12 -7.10 -33.70 13.12
C PRO A 12 -5.99 -33.42 14.15
N GLU A 13 -6.25 -33.77 15.42
CA GLU A 13 -5.29 -33.57 16.50
C GLU A 13 -3.93 -34.21 16.19
N GLY A 14 -2.86 -33.41 16.32
CA GLY A 14 -1.48 -33.90 16.23
C GLY A 14 -0.88 -33.97 14.82
N LEU A 15 -1.50 -33.33 13.84
CA LEU A 15 -0.91 -33.16 12.51
C LEU A 15 -0.28 -31.78 12.38
N THR A 16 0.95 -31.73 11.85
CA THR A 16 1.61 -30.50 11.41
C THR A 16 1.28 -30.27 9.94
N VAL A 17 0.75 -29.10 9.59
CA VAL A 17 0.49 -28.72 8.20
C VAL A 17 1.66 -27.88 7.71
N MET A 18 2.13 -28.13 6.49
CA MET A 18 3.19 -27.35 5.86
C MET A 18 2.75 -26.92 4.46
N VAL A 19 2.98 -25.67 4.11
CA VAL A 19 2.71 -25.10 2.78
C VAL A 19 3.92 -24.31 2.33
N ASP A 20 4.35 -24.52 1.09
CA ASP A 20 5.43 -23.72 0.52
C ASP A 20 4.88 -22.42 -0.05
N TYR A 21 5.67 -21.37 0.06
CA TYR A 21 5.36 -20.09 -0.54
C TYR A 21 6.53 -19.55 -1.35
N TYR A 22 6.22 -18.72 -2.36
CA TYR A 22 7.20 -17.96 -3.11
C TYR A 22 6.56 -16.73 -3.75
N THR A 23 7.35 -15.68 -3.95
CA THR A 23 6.95 -14.50 -4.72
C THR A 23 7.25 -14.65 -6.21
N GLU A 24 6.42 -14.05 -7.05
CA GLU A 24 6.56 -13.97 -8.51
C GLU A 24 6.33 -12.53 -8.97
N ASP A 25 7.14 -12.08 -9.93
CA ASP A 25 7.05 -10.73 -10.48
C ASP A 25 5.71 -10.51 -11.21
N GLY A 26 5.20 -9.28 -11.14
CA GLY A 26 4.07 -8.82 -11.93
C GLY A 26 4.50 -7.67 -12.83
N THR A 27 3.99 -6.46 -12.59
CA THR A 27 4.63 -5.23 -13.08
C THR A 27 5.79 -4.82 -12.19
N ALA A 28 5.68 -5.07 -10.87
CA ALA A 28 6.77 -4.95 -9.92
C ALA A 28 7.76 -6.12 -10.05
N ASN A 29 9.04 -5.80 -10.04
CA ASN A 29 10.19 -6.65 -10.26
C ASN A 29 10.98 -6.90 -8.96
N ALA A 30 11.40 -8.15 -8.78
CA ALA A 30 12.26 -8.54 -7.69
C ALA A 30 13.63 -7.82 -7.74
N GLY A 31 13.98 -7.17 -6.63
CA GLY A 31 15.25 -6.49 -6.41
C GLY A 31 15.21 -4.99 -6.62
N SER A 32 14.34 -4.48 -7.51
CA SER A 32 14.07 -3.03 -7.63
C SER A 32 12.91 -2.62 -6.73
N ASP A 33 11.82 -3.39 -6.70
CA ASP A 33 10.55 -2.91 -6.12
C ASP A 33 10.21 -3.72 -4.85
N TYR A 34 10.68 -4.97 -4.77
CA TYR A 34 10.56 -5.80 -3.57
C TYR A 34 11.68 -6.84 -3.46
N ILE A 35 11.96 -7.34 -2.26
CA ILE A 35 12.94 -8.42 -2.06
C ILE A 35 12.23 -9.77 -2.20
N PRO A 36 12.66 -10.65 -3.13
CA PRO A 36 11.96 -11.91 -3.38
C PRO A 36 12.13 -12.87 -2.20
N VAL A 37 11.03 -13.52 -1.81
CA VAL A 37 11.04 -14.50 -0.71
C VAL A 37 10.48 -15.84 -1.16
N LYS A 38 11.01 -16.92 -0.58
CA LYS A 38 10.44 -18.26 -0.69
C LYS A 38 10.72 -19.04 0.59
N GLY A 39 9.80 -19.94 0.95
CA GLY A 39 9.95 -20.73 2.16
C GLY A 39 8.82 -21.72 2.38
N THR A 40 8.69 -22.17 3.63
CA THR A 40 7.62 -23.06 4.07
C THR A 40 6.99 -22.51 5.33
N LEU A 41 5.67 -22.28 5.31
CA LEU A 41 4.91 -22.08 6.53
C LEU A 41 4.65 -23.43 7.19
N THR A 42 4.88 -23.49 8.50
CA THR A 42 4.62 -24.69 9.32
C THR A 42 3.59 -24.33 10.37
N PHE A 43 2.44 -24.99 10.35
CA PHE A 43 1.40 -24.86 11.35
C PHE A 43 1.46 -26.10 12.25
N TYR A 44 1.92 -25.90 13.48
CA TYR A 44 1.82 -26.94 14.51
C TYR A 44 0.36 -27.16 14.89
N PRO A 45 0.04 -28.25 15.63
CA PRO A 45 -1.28 -28.38 16.24
C PRO A 45 -1.64 -27.10 17.00
N GLU A 46 -2.89 -26.65 16.89
CA GLU A 46 -3.42 -25.39 17.44
C GLU A 46 -2.97 -24.07 16.78
N ASP A 47 -1.93 -24.08 15.93
CA ASP A 47 -1.57 -22.88 15.16
C ASP A 47 -2.65 -22.57 14.12
N LYS A 48 -3.25 -21.39 14.23
CA LYS A 48 -4.27 -20.91 13.29
C LYS A 48 -3.74 -19.91 12.26
N HIS A 49 -2.59 -19.30 12.55
CA HIS A 49 -2.02 -18.24 11.74
C HIS A 49 -0.52 -18.32 11.67
N GLN A 50 0.02 -18.02 10.50
CA GLN A 50 1.44 -17.73 10.29
C GLN A 50 1.59 -16.44 9.49
N LYS A 51 2.78 -15.84 9.56
CA LYS A 51 3.12 -14.59 8.87
C LYS A 51 4.23 -14.82 7.84
N ILE A 52 4.10 -14.17 6.69
CA ILE A 52 5.17 -14.00 5.71
C ILE A 52 5.56 -12.52 5.73
N ASN A 53 6.85 -12.24 5.93
CA ASN A 53 7.39 -10.89 5.83
C ASN A 53 8.03 -10.73 4.44
N ILE A 54 7.62 -9.69 3.72
CA ILE A 54 8.16 -9.30 2.44
C ILE A 54 8.65 -7.86 2.60
N GLU A 55 9.88 -7.61 2.19
CA GLU A 55 10.48 -6.28 2.20
C GLU A 55 10.13 -5.59 0.87
N ILE A 56 9.58 -4.39 0.96
CA ILE A 56 9.31 -3.52 -0.19
C ILE A 56 10.49 -2.57 -0.27
N VAL A 57 11.02 -2.41 -1.47
CA VAL A 57 12.12 -1.48 -1.73
C VAL A 57 11.50 -0.09 -1.91
N ASP A 58 12.10 0.87 -1.24
CA ASP A 58 11.66 2.27 -1.21
C ASP A 58 12.76 3.08 -1.89
N ASP A 59 12.40 3.92 -2.86
CA ASP A 59 13.35 4.81 -3.50
C ASP A 59 12.83 6.26 -3.57
N ASP A 60 13.32 7.05 -4.54
CA ASP A 60 13.01 8.48 -4.64
C ASP A 60 12.55 8.86 -6.06
N VAL A 61 12.19 7.86 -6.88
CA VAL A 61 11.84 7.97 -8.29
C VAL A 61 10.35 7.72 -8.43
N PHE A 62 9.64 8.67 -9.03
CA PHE A 62 8.23 8.49 -9.35
C PHE A 62 8.01 7.28 -10.28
N GLU A 63 7.13 6.39 -9.86
CA GLU A 63 6.71 5.18 -10.58
C GLU A 63 5.17 5.09 -10.67
N GLU A 64 4.66 4.30 -11.61
CA GLU A 64 3.21 3.99 -11.61
C GLU A 64 2.91 2.92 -10.54
N ASP A 65 1.64 2.76 -10.14
CA ASP A 65 1.26 1.67 -9.23
C ASP A 65 1.65 0.31 -9.84
N GLU A 66 2.41 -0.48 -9.09
CA GLU A 66 2.91 -1.78 -9.56
C GLU A 66 2.46 -2.94 -8.66
N HIS A 67 2.36 -4.15 -9.22
CA HIS A 67 1.99 -5.33 -8.44
C HIS A 67 2.93 -6.50 -8.65
N PHE A 68 3.03 -7.36 -7.64
CA PHE A 68 3.63 -8.68 -7.70
C PHE A 68 2.71 -9.72 -7.04
N TYR A 69 3.09 -10.99 -7.11
CA TYR A 69 2.30 -12.11 -6.61
C TYR A 69 2.99 -12.87 -5.50
N LEU A 70 2.20 -13.43 -4.58
CA LEU A 70 2.64 -14.43 -3.61
C LEU A 70 1.80 -15.69 -3.79
N HIS A 71 2.46 -16.82 -3.99
CA HIS A 71 1.80 -18.11 -4.21
C HIS A 71 1.97 -19.03 -3.01
N LEU A 72 0.90 -19.73 -2.67
CA LEU A 72 0.90 -20.88 -1.78
C LEU A 72 0.80 -22.17 -2.60
N ARG A 73 1.69 -23.13 -2.35
CA ARG A 73 1.70 -24.42 -3.06
C ARG A 73 2.25 -25.55 -2.21
N ASN A 74 2.21 -26.76 -2.76
CA ASN A 74 2.82 -27.94 -2.15
C ASN A 74 2.39 -28.17 -0.69
N LEU A 75 1.06 -28.10 -0.47
CA LEU A 75 0.47 -28.42 0.82
C LEU A 75 0.78 -29.87 1.17
N ARG A 76 1.28 -30.09 2.38
CA ARG A 76 1.65 -31.40 2.90
C ARG A 76 1.36 -31.47 4.39
N VAL A 77 1.15 -32.69 4.86
CA VAL A 77 0.87 -32.96 6.28
C VAL A 77 1.93 -33.88 6.84
N ARG A 78 2.41 -33.58 8.05
CA ARG A 78 3.30 -34.46 8.82
C ARG A 78 2.56 -35.04 10.02
N THR A 79 2.60 -36.36 10.13
CA THR A 79 2.01 -37.12 11.24
C THR A 79 2.93 -37.11 12.49
N LYS A 80 2.41 -37.55 13.64
CA LYS A 80 3.18 -37.60 14.91
C LYS A 80 4.43 -38.50 14.81
N ASP A 81 4.36 -39.56 14.02
CA ASP A 81 5.44 -40.50 13.72
C ASP A 81 6.40 -40.01 12.62
N GLY A 82 6.18 -38.80 12.08
CA GLY A 82 7.11 -38.11 11.19
C GLY A 82 6.92 -38.37 9.70
N LEU A 83 5.88 -39.12 9.30
CA LEU A 83 5.58 -39.36 7.89
C LEU A 83 5.04 -38.09 7.23
N ILE A 84 5.56 -37.75 6.05
CA ILE A 84 5.04 -36.66 5.22
C ILE A 84 4.11 -37.27 4.18
N LEU A 85 2.87 -36.77 4.14
CA LEU A 85 1.80 -37.31 3.32
C LEU A 85 1.19 -36.21 2.44
N ASP A 86 0.73 -36.64 1.27
CA ASP A 86 -0.18 -35.85 0.44
C ASP A 86 -1.51 -35.70 1.21
N PRO A 87 -1.98 -34.48 1.50
CA PRO A 87 -3.20 -34.23 2.25
C PRO A 87 -4.44 -34.91 1.64
N SER A 88 -4.41 -35.17 0.33
CA SER A 88 -5.52 -35.74 -0.44
C SER A 88 -5.61 -37.27 -0.34
N ARG A 89 -4.63 -37.96 0.25
CA ARG A 89 -4.49 -39.43 0.16
C ARG A 89 -4.45 -40.17 1.51
N ILE A 90 -4.80 -39.53 2.62
CA ILE A 90 -4.81 -40.19 3.93
C ILE A 90 -6.16 -40.89 4.13
N GLY A 91 -6.20 -42.22 4.03
CA GLY A 91 -7.41 -43.01 4.33
C GLY A 91 -8.60 -42.77 3.38
N GLY A 92 -8.38 -42.15 2.22
CA GLY A 92 -9.42 -41.88 1.22
C GLY A 92 -10.24 -40.59 1.43
N LEU A 93 -9.92 -39.80 2.45
CA LEU A 93 -10.54 -38.49 2.73
C LEU A 93 -9.46 -37.39 2.76
N PRO A 94 -9.72 -36.20 2.20
CA PRO A 94 -8.78 -35.08 2.30
C PRO A 94 -8.70 -34.58 3.74
N VAL A 95 -7.47 -34.49 4.27
CA VAL A 95 -7.22 -34.10 5.67
C VAL A 95 -6.86 -32.62 5.83
N ALA A 96 -6.37 -32.01 4.76
CA ALA A 96 -6.18 -30.57 4.63
C ALA A 96 -6.30 -30.21 3.14
N GLN A 97 -6.72 -28.97 2.85
CA GLN A 97 -6.83 -28.45 1.50
C GLN A 97 -6.43 -26.97 1.51
N LEU A 98 -5.79 -26.52 0.42
CA LEU A 98 -5.63 -25.08 0.17
C LEU A 98 -6.94 -24.56 -0.39
N GLU A 99 -7.56 -23.63 0.32
CA GLU A 99 -8.70 -22.88 -0.20
C GLU A 99 -8.23 -21.86 -1.25
N MET A 100 -9.14 -21.50 -2.15
CA MET A 100 -8.88 -20.47 -3.15
C MET A 100 -9.30 -19.10 -2.58
N PRO A 101 -8.50 -18.04 -2.81
CA PRO A 101 -7.33 -18.01 -3.68
C PRO A 101 -6.03 -18.46 -2.99
N ALA A 102 -5.25 -19.31 -3.68
CA ALA A 102 -3.88 -19.68 -3.26
C ALA A 102 -2.81 -18.71 -3.80
N THR A 103 -3.21 -17.65 -4.49
CA THR A 103 -2.35 -16.57 -4.96
C THR A 103 -2.89 -15.26 -4.44
N ALA A 104 -2.06 -14.48 -3.76
CA ALA A 104 -2.33 -13.10 -3.41
C ALA A 104 -1.67 -12.17 -4.43
N THR A 105 -2.38 -11.11 -4.83
CA THR A 105 -1.80 -9.98 -5.58
C THR A 105 -1.46 -8.88 -4.57
N ILE A 106 -0.22 -8.40 -4.60
CA ILE A 106 0.28 -7.34 -3.73
C ILE A 106 0.53 -6.11 -4.59
N MET A 107 -0.08 -4.99 -4.25
CA MET A 107 0.11 -3.69 -4.91
C MET A 107 1.10 -2.85 -4.11
N ILE A 108 2.08 -2.28 -4.80
CA ILE A 108 3.00 -1.24 -4.35
C ILE A 108 2.44 0.08 -4.90
N LEU A 109 2.19 1.03 -4.00
CA LEU A 109 1.71 2.35 -4.35
C LEU A 109 2.89 3.31 -4.20
N ASP A 110 3.19 4.04 -5.27
CA ASP A 110 4.25 5.02 -5.25
C ASP A 110 3.85 6.29 -4.47
N ASP A 111 4.77 6.84 -3.68
CA ASP A 111 4.59 8.11 -2.96
C ASP A 111 5.55 9.23 -3.41
N ASP A 112 6.34 8.98 -4.45
CA ASP A 112 7.31 9.92 -5.00
C ASP A 112 6.76 10.93 -6.03
N HIS A 113 5.44 10.98 -6.22
CA HIS A 113 4.82 12.01 -7.05
C HIS A 113 5.05 13.42 -6.45
N ALA A 114 5.34 14.41 -7.30
CA ALA A 114 5.60 15.79 -6.87
C ALA A 114 4.37 16.50 -6.28
N GLY A 115 3.21 15.86 -6.30
CA GLY A 115 1.95 16.34 -5.76
C GLY A 115 1.07 17.07 -6.77
N VAL A 116 -0.22 17.05 -6.48
CA VAL A 116 -1.30 17.75 -7.16
C VAL A 116 -1.81 18.83 -6.20
N PHE A 117 -2.02 20.04 -6.70
CA PHE A 117 -2.29 21.22 -5.87
C PHE A 117 -3.67 21.79 -6.14
N GLN A 118 -4.43 22.04 -5.08
CA GLN A 118 -5.77 22.62 -5.17
C GLN A 118 -6.08 23.55 -3.99
N PHE A 119 -7.05 24.44 -4.14
CA PHE A 119 -7.64 25.12 -2.99
C PHE A 119 -8.53 24.16 -2.20
N GLU A 120 -8.72 24.44 -0.91
CA GLU A 120 -9.66 23.67 -0.07
C GLU A 120 -11.11 23.76 -0.57
N HIS A 121 -11.49 24.90 -1.17
CA HIS A 121 -12.81 25.15 -1.75
C HIS A 121 -12.67 25.89 -3.08
N ASP A 122 -13.64 25.74 -3.98
CA ASP A 122 -13.72 26.45 -5.26
C ASP A 122 -14.40 27.82 -5.18
N HIS A 123 -15.06 28.12 -4.05
CA HIS A 123 -15.70 29.40 -3.78
C HIS A 123 -15.57 29.81 -2.31
N PHE A 124 -15.44 31.12 -2.08
CA PHE A 124 -15.35 31.71 -0.75
C PHE A 124 -16.29 32.91 -0.65
N GLN A 125 -16.98 33.04 0.49
CA GLN A 125 -17.79 34.20 0.82
C GLN A 125 -17.25 34.83 2.08
N VAL A 126 -16.95 36.13 2.01
CA VAL A 126 -16.43 36.90 3.14
C VAL A 126 -17.21 38.19 3.29
N VAL A 127 -17.31 38.66 4.54
CA VAL A 127 -17.82 40.00 4.84
C VAL A 127 -16.67 40.99 4.78
N GLU A 128 -16.89 42.19 4.26
CA GLU A 128 -15.84 43.21 4.04
C GLU A 128 -15.07 43.58 5.33
N ASN A 129 -15.68 43.41 6.51
CA ASN A 129 -15.06 43.72 7.79
C ASN A 129 -14.23 42.57 8.39
N CYS A 130 -13.98 41.48 7.66
CA CYS A 130 -13.19 40.33 8.16
C CYS A 130 -11.69 40.64 8.30
N GLY A 131 -11.20 41.71 7.68
CA GLY A 131 -9.78 42.09 7.68
C GLY A 131 -8.94 41.29 6.70
N HIS A 132 -8.79 39.98 6.93
CA HIS A 132 -7.96 39.11 6.09
C HIS A 132 -8.65 37.77 5.79
N LEU A 133 -8.62 37.39 4.52
CA LEU A 133 -8.97 36.04 4.06
C LEU A 133 -7.67 35.25 3.85
N GLN A 134 -7.51 34.14 4.59
CA GLN A 134 -6.45 33.18 4.37
C GLN A 134 -6.97 32.05 3.49
N LEU A 135 -6.37 31.85 2.33
CA LEU A 135 -6.68 30.76 1.42
C LEU A 135 -5.65 29.66 1.57
N LYS A 136 -6.11 28.44 1.83
CA LYS A 136 -5.25 27.26 1.95
C LYS A 136 -5.14 26.55 0.62
N VAL A 137 -3.91 26.21 0.23
CA VAL A 137 -3.59 25.34 -0.91
C VAL A 137 -3.13 24.00 -0.35
N GLN A 138 -3.73 22.92 -0.83
CA GLN A 138 -3.45 21.55 -0.40
C GLN A 138 -2.70 20.81 -1.51
N ARG A 139 -1.60 20.13 -1.14
CA ARG A 139 -0.84 19.20 -1.98
C ARG A 139 -1.25 17.77 -1.64
N HIS A 140 -1.67 17.00 -2.64
CA HIS A 140 -2.11 15.61 -2.51
C HIS A 140 -1.51 14.74 -3.61
N SER A 141 -1.68 13.41 -3.51
CA SER A 141 -1.11 12.47 -4.49
C SER A 141 0.41 12.66 -4.60
N GLY A 142 1.11 12.57 -3.46
CA GLY A 142 2.56 12.76 -3.35
C GLY A 142 2.98 14.12 -2.78
N ALA A 143 4.10 14.13 -2.07
CA ALA A 143 4.68 15.32 -1.45
C ALA A 143 6.19 15.45 -1.73
N ARG A 144 6.67 14.77 -2.78
CA ARG A 144 8.08 14.63 -3.05
C ARG A 144 8.71 15.84 -3.72
N GLY A 145 9.85 16.26 -3.20
CA GLY A 145 10.62 17.37 -3.72
C GLY A 145 10.00 18.74 -3.45
N LYS A 146 10.79 19.77 -3.73
CA LYS A 146 10.40 21.18 -3.57
C LYS A 146 9.60 21.65 -4.77
N VAL A 147 8.40 22.18 -4.54
CA VAL A 147 7.53 22.76 -5.57
C VAL A 147 7.27 24.23 -5.29
N VAL A 148 7.32 25.05 -6.34
CA VAL A 148 7.08 26.49 -6.28
C VAL A 148 5.88 26.82 -7.17
N ILE A 149 4.83 27.39 -6.58
CA ILE A 149 3.57 27.72 -7.27
C ILE A 149 3.41 29.24 -7.28
N PRO A 150 3.53 29.90 -8.44
CA PRO A 150 3.22 31.32 -8.54
C PRO A 150 1.73 31.55 -8.37
N TYR A 151 1.35 32.58 -7.63
CA TYR A 151 -0.03 33.04 -7.50
C TYR A 151 -0.15 34.53 -7.73
N ARG A 152 -1.34 34.96 -8.13
CA ARG A 152 -1.74 36.36 -8.14
C ARG A 152 -3.24 36.52 -7.96
N THR A 153 -3.64 37.65 -7.41
CA THR A 153 -5.04 38.10 -7.43
C THR A 153 -5.38 38.69 -8.81
N CYS A 154 -6.63 38.50 -9.25
CA CYS A 154 -7.13 39.05 -10.50
C CYS A 154 -8.45 39.80 -10.24
N ASP A 155 -8.69 40.85 -11.03
CA ASP A 155 -9.95 41.60 -10.96
C ASP A 155 -11.14 40.76 -11.43
N GLY A 156 -12.23 40.89 -10.68
CA GLY A 156 -13.57 40.43 -11.07
C GLY A 156 -14.55 41.59 -10.98
N THR A 157 -15.70 41.35 -10.36
CA THR A 157 -16.60 42.45 -9.95
C THR A 157 -15.97 43.29 -8.84
N ALA A 158 -15.18 42.67 -7.98
CA ALA A 158 -14.24 43.35 -7.09
C ALA A 158 -12.97 43.71 -7.89
N LEU A 159 -12.59 44.97 -7.84
CA LEU A 159 -11.38 45.55 -8.43
C LEU A 159 -10.26 45.69 -7.39
N GLY A 160 -9.04 45.33 -7.77
CA GLY A 160 -7.81 45.55 -7.03
C GLY A 160 -7.57 47.03 -6.74
N ASP A 161 -6.93 47.30 -5.60
CA ASP A 161 -6.63 48.62 -5.02
C ASP A 161 -7.85 49.48 -4.69
N LYS A 162 -9.06 48.96 -4.93
CA LYS A 162 -10.33 49.56 -4.50
C LYS A 162 -11.06 48.71 -3.47
N HIS A 163 -11.20 47.41 -3.73
CA HIS A 163 -11.94 46.49 -2.86
C HIS A 163 -11.05 45.49 -2.13
N PHE A 164 -9.89 45.18 -2.72
CA PHE A 164 -8.86 44.35 -2.09
C PHE A 164 -7.49 44.89 -2.48
N GLU A 165 -6.48 44.61 -1.67
CA GLU A 165 -5.08 44.88 -2.02
C GLU A 165 -4.59 43.78 -2.97
N SER A 166 -4.09 44.18 -4.15
CA SER A 166 -3.57 43.22 -5.14
C SER A 166 -2.34 42.50 -4.58
N LYS A 167 -2.29 41.17 -4.71
CA LYS A 167 -1.16 40.34 -4.26
C LYS A 167 -0.67 39.43 -5.36
N GLU A 168 0.63 39.28 -5.46
CA GLU A 168 1.31 38.24 -6.24
C GLU A 168 2.49 37.70 -5.44
N GLY A 169 2.92 36.50 -5.77
CA GLY A 169 4.03 35.85 -5.09
C GLY A 169 4.13 34.38 -5.46
N GLU A 170 4.86 33.64 -4.63
CA GLU A 170 5.10 32.22 -4.79
C GLU A 170 4.75 31.50 -3.49
N LEU A 171 4.02 30.40 -3.59
CA LEU A 171 3.91 29.42 -2.53
C LEU A 171 5.03 28.40 -2.72
N VAL A 172 5.78 28.15 -1.66
CA VAL A 172 6.87 27.17 -1.66
C VAL A 172 6.43 26.01 -0.79
N PHE A 173 6.33 24.84 -1.41
CA PHE A 173 6.18 23.56 -0.73
C PHE A 173 7.56 22.92 -0.69
N ASP A 174 8.15 22.81 0.49
CA ASP A 174 9.36 22.01 0.66
C ASP A 174 9.03 20.52 0.56
N ASP A 175 10.06 19.69 0.51
CA ASP A 175 9.91 18.24 0.49
C ASP A 175 9.08 17.74 1.69
N ASN A 176 8.16 16.81 1.45
CA ASN A 176 7.19 16.28 2.41
C ASN A 176 6.17 17.30 2.98
N GLN A 177 6.14 18.54 2.50
CA GLN A 177 5.13 19.53 2.90
C GLN A 177 3.83 19.36 2.10
N THR A 178 2.69 19.30 2.80
CA THR A 178 1.36 19.08 2.21
C THR A 178 0.42 20.29 2.24
N GLU A 179 0.71 21.31 3.05
CA GLU A 179 -0.10 22.54 3.22
C GLU A 179 0.70 23.75 3.75
#